data_AF-A0A0G3H201-F1
#
_entry.id   AF-A0A0G3H201-F1
#
_cell.length_a   1.000
_cell.length_b   1.000
_cell.length_c   1.000
_cell.angle_alpha   90.00
_cell.angle_beta   90.00
_cell.angle_gamma   90.00
#
_symmetry.space_group_name_H-M   'P 1'
#
loop_
_entity.id
_entity.type
_entity.pdbx_description
1 polymer ?
#
loop_
_entity_poly.entity_id
_entity_poly.type
_entity_poly.pdbx_seq_one_letter_code
_entity_poly.pdbx_strand_id
1 'polypeptide(L)' 'MISFLIEYNRKTGFVDVVEYSDPRLAFQERFRRTESRPSRDIEVVVVQADSLEVIRESHSRYFMREVAV' A
#
# COMPACT_ATOMS: atom_id res chain seq x y z
N MET A 1 15.25 -3.90 5.94
CA MET A 1 14.23 -3.53 4.94
C MET A 1 12.93 -3.21 5.63
N ILE A 2 12.30 -2.12 5.22
CA ILE A 2 11.02 -1.63 5.74
C ILE A 2 9.91 -2.31 4.93
N SER A 3 8.81 -2.67 5.59
CA SER A 3 7.61 -3.16 4.92
C SER A 3 6.61 -2.01 4.78
N PHE A 4 6.23 -1.70 3.54
CA PHE A 4 5.22 -0.69 3.21
C PHE A 4 3.91 -1.38 2.90
N LEU A 5 2.88 -1.10 3.69
CA LEU A 5 1.51 -1.49 3.39
C LEU A 5 0.88 -0.39 2.52
N ILE A 6 0.47 -0.75 1.31
CA ILE A 6 -0.16 0.15 0.36
C ILE A 6 -1.62 -0.26 0.22
N GLU A 7 -2.53 0.68 0.47
CA GLU A 7 -3.92 0.61 0.07
C GLU A 7 -4.17 1.52 -1.12
N TYR A 8 -4.57 0.94 -2.25
CA TYR A 8 -4.79 1.68 -3.49
C TYR A 8 -6.19 1.45 -4.03
N ASN A 9 -6.95 2.52 -4.21
CA ASN A 9 -8.24 2.49 -4.86
C ASN A 9 -8.09 2.72 -6.37
N ARG A 10 -8.30 1.67 -7.15
CA ARG A 10 -8.16 1.68 -8.62
C ARG A 10 -9.04 2.70 -9.33
N LYS A 11 -10.19 3.05 -8.75
CA LYS A 11 -11.17 3.95 -9.36
C LYS A 11 -10.87 5.41 -9.06
N THR A 12 -10.56 5.72 -7.80
CA THR A 12 -10.36 7.11 -7.38
C THR A 12 -8.90 7.55 -7.49
N GLY A 13 -7.95 6.62 -7.57
CA GLY A 13 -6.53 6.93 -7.49
C GLY A 13 -6.05 7.21 -6.07
N PHE A 14 -6.94 7.13 -5.07
CA PHE A 14 -6.57 7.30 -3.67
C PHE A 14 -5.57 6.22 -3.25
N VAL A 15 -4.48 6.66 -2.60
CA VAL A 15 -3.42 5.80 -2.10
C VAL A 15 -3.11 6.18 -0.66
N ASP A 16 -3.08 5.18 0.22
CA ASP A 16 -2.57 5.29 1.59
C ASP A 16 -1.37 4.35 1.72
N VAL A 17 -0.33 4.84 2.40
CA VAL A 17 0.91 4.07 2.61
C VAL A 17 1.29 4.14 4.08
N VAL A 18 1.46 2.97 4.69
CA VAL A 18 1.87 2.84 6.09
C VAL A 18 3.15 2.03 6.19
N GLU A 19 4.13 2.57 6.92
CA GLU A 19 5.42 1.94 7.17
C GLU A 19 5.37 1.01 8.38
N TYR A 20 6.01 -0.15 8.25
CA TYR A 20 6.18 -1.13 9.31
C TYR A 20 7.63 -1.57 9.39
N SER A 21 8.22 -1.47 10.57
CA SER A 21 9.55 -2.03 10.85
C SER A 21 9.50 -3.55 11.06
N ASP A 22 8.36 -4.11 11.46
CA ASP A 22 8.12 -5.56 11.56
C ASP A 22 7.28 -6.05 10.38
N PRO A 23 7.84 -6.86 9.47
CA PRO A 23 7.11 -7.44 8.36
C PRO A 23 5.89 -8.26 8.77
N ARG A 24 5.90 -8.91 9.94
CA ARG A 24 4.77 -9.72 10.41
C ARG A 24 3.54 -8.86 10.66
N LEU A 25 3.73 -7.67 11.24
CA LEU A 25 2.65 -6.72 11.45
C LEU A 25 2.09 -6.21 10.12
N ALA A 26 2.95 -5.90 9.15
CA ALA A 26 2.52 -5.48 7.82
C ALA A 26 1.64 -6.54 7.13
N PHE A 27 2.05 -7.82 7.21
CA PHE A 27 1.27 -8.91 6.63
C PHE A 27 -0.05 -9.14 7.36
N GLN A 28 -0.06 -9.14 8.70
CA GLN A 28 -1.29 -9.26 9.48
C GLN A 28 -2.28 -8.15 9.13
N GLU A 29 -1.79 -6.92 9.05
CA GLU A 29 -2.61 -5.76 8.68
C GLU A 29 -3.12 -5.88 7.25
N ARG A 30 -2.29 -6.33 6.30
CA ARG A 30 -2.73 -6.61 4.93
C ARG A 30 -3.91 -7.57 4.91
N PHE A 31 -3.85 -8.68 5.65
CA PHE A 31 -4.97 -9.62 5.73
C PHE A 31 -6.21 -8.95 6.31
N ARG A 32 -6.08 -8.24 7.44
CA ARG A 32 -7.18 -7.53 8.09
C ARG A 32 -7.88 -6.55 7.14
N ARG A 33 -7.12 -5.68 6.47
CA ARG A 33 -7.65 -4.67 5.55
C ARG A 33 -8.23 -5.29 4.27
N THR A 34 -7.65 -6.40 3.80
CA THR A 34 -8.19 -7.15 2.64
C THR A 34 -9.56 -7.74 2.96
N GLU A 35 -9.73 -8.31 4.15
CA GLU A 35 -11.01 -8.90 4.59
C GLU A 35 -12.08 -7.83 4.82
N SER A 36 -11.70 -6.67 5.40
CA SER A 36 -12.63 -5.59 5.72
C SER A 36 -12.85 -4.59 4.59
N ARG A 37 -12.26 -4.79 3.40
CA ARG A 37 -12.34 -3.77 2.33
C ARG A 37 -13.78 -3.58 1.85
N PRO A 38 -14.25 -2.34 1.70
CA PRO A 38 -15.60 -2.07 1.23
C PRO A 38 -15.79 -2.33 -0.28
N SER A 39 -14.70 -2.46 -1.04
CA SER A 39 -14.75 -2.71 -2.49
C SER A 39 -13.60 -3.59 -2.96
N ARG A 40 -13.86 -4.39 -4.01
CA ARG A 40 -12.82 -5.14 -4.75
C ARG A 40 -11.89 -4.24 -5.56
N ASP A 41 -12.26 -2.97 -5.73
CA ASP A 41 -11.41 -1.96 -6.38
C ASP A 41 -10.26 -1.48 -5.47
N ILE A 42 -10.29 -1.82 -4.18
CA ILE A 42 -9.22 -1.52 -3.23
C ILE A 42 -8.23 -2.70 -3.22
N GLU A 43 -7.01 -2.40 -3.68
CA GLU A 43 -5.85 -3.28 -3.58
C GLU A 43 -5.15 -3.03 -2.25
N VAL A 44 -4.83 -4.10 -1.54
CA VAL A 44 -4.03 -4.05 -0.31
C VAL A 44 -2.80 -4.92 -0.52
N VAL A 45 -1.63 -4.30 -0.57
CA VAL A 45 -0.35 -4.98 -0.87
C VAL A 45 0.73 -4.59 0.13
N VAL A 46 1.68 -5.50 0.34
CA VAL A 46 2.87 -5.22 1.14
C VAL A 46 4.07 -5.30 0.21
N VAL A 47 4.90 -4.26 0.22
CA VAL A 47 6.14 -4.18 -0.55
C VAL A 47 7.28 -3.96 0.43
N GLN A 48 8.39 -4.69 0.27
CA GLN A 48 9.60 -4.47 1.04
C GLN A 48 10.58 -3.64 0.24
N ALA A 49 11.09 -2.57 0.85
CA ALA A 49 12.07 -1.68 0.24
C ALA A 49 12.90 -0.96 1.32
N ASP A 50 13.90 -0.21 0.87
CA ASP A 50 14.75 0.58 1.76
C ASP A 50 14.17 1.96 2.07
N SER A 51 13.29 2.50 1.21
CA SER A 51 12.62 3.78 1.43
C SER A 51 11.31 3.89 0.64
N LEU A 52 10.50 4.91 0.98
CA LEU A 52 9.28 5.26 0.24
C LEU A 52 9.58 5.72 -1.20
N GLU A 53 10.72 6.36 -1.44
CA GLU A 53 11.15 6.77 -2.78
C GLU A 53 11.36 5.56 -3.68
N VAL A 54 12.02 4.51 -3.17
CA VAL A 54 12.25 3.26 -3.91
C VAL A 54 10.94 2.58 -4.31
N ILE A 55 9.91 2.60 -3.44
CA ILE A 55 8.61 2.02 -3.83
C ILE A 55 7.86 2.89 -4.84
N ARG A 56 8.01 4.22 -4.78
CA ARG A 56 7.39 5.11 -5.78
C ARG A 56 7.95 4.89 -7.18
N GLU A 57 9.24 4.58 -7.29
CA GLU A 57 9.87 4.25 -8.57
C GLU A 57 9.49 2.83 -9.04
N SER A 58 9.71 1.82 -8.18
CA SER A 58 9.55 0.41 -8.55
C SER A 58 8.09 -0.05 -8.66
N HIS A 59 7.18 0.58 -7.92
CA HIS A 59 5.75 0.26 -7.88
C HIS A 59 4.90 1.48 -8.24
N SER A 60 5.39 2.29 -9.19
CA SER A 60 4.80 3.56 -9.64
C SER A 60 3.31 3.48 -9.99
N ARG A 61 2.81 2.31 -10.42
CA ARG A 61 1.37 2.06 -10.70
C ARG A 61 0.45 2.54 -9.57
N TYR A 62 0.85 2.39 -8.30
CA TYR A 62 0.01 2.81 -7.16
C TYR A 62 0.02 4.33 -6.94
N PHE A 63 0.99 5.04 -7.52
CA PHE A 63 1.23 6.46 -7.30
C PHE A 63 0.90 7.33 -8.54
N MET A 64 0.69 6.71 -9.71
CA MET A 64 0.40 7.43 -10.97
C MET A 64 -0.84 8.33 -10.93
N ARG A 65 -1.81 8.01 -10.07
CA ARG A 65 -3.09 8.74 -9.93
C ARG A 65 -3.29 9.27 -8.52
N GLU A 66 -2.20 9.39 -7.76
CA GLU A 66 -2.23 9.88 -6.38
C GLU A 66 -2.92 11.24 -6.34
N VAL A 67 -4.08 11.28 -5.69
CA VAL A 67 -4.80 12.52 -5.44
C VAL A 67 -4.26 13.10 -4.15
N ALA A 68 -3.56 14.23 -4.24
CA ALA A 68 -3.21 15.01 -3.06
C ALA A 68 -4.50 15.50 -2.39
N VAL A 69 -4.72 15.07 -1.15
CA VAL A 69 -5.83 15.55 -0.29
C VAL A 69 -5.40 16.84 0.38
#